data_AF-A0A934L445-F1
#
_entry.id   AF-A0A934L445-F1
#
_cell.length_a   1.000
_cell.length_b   1.000
_cell.length_c   1.000
_cell.angle_alpha   90.00
_cell.angle_beta   90.00
_cell.angle_gamma   90.00
#
_symmetry.space_group_name_H-M   'P 1'
#
loop_
_entity.id
_entity.type
_entity.pdbx_description
1 polymer ?
#
loop_
_entity_poly.entity_id
_entity_poly.type
_entity_poly.pdbx_seq_one_letter_code
_entity_poly.pdbx_strand_id
1 'polypeptide(L)'
;MARPRPRLLLAVLLGIHLAWVAGRVPHAVTAKRIAEVRAFETSGDCAFYLDGEHLSGADAVAWVRSNTTTDAAILFDGDRKGSMEFAPFLLFPRLLVDANAVPSGATEHGGRPIAHAERDGRRARIVLVGRGTSLELELR
;
A
#
# COMPACT_ATOMS: atom_id res chain seq x y z
N MET A 1 10.33 -61.65 -23.23
CA MET A 1 9.91 -60.28 -22.87
C MET A 1 10.62 -59.85 -21.60
N ALA A 2 11.54 -58.89 -21.67
CA ALA A 2 12.25 -58.39 -20.50
C ALA A 2 11.32 -57.47 -19.69
N ARG A 3 11.11 -57.75 -18.40
CA ARG A 3 10.35 -56.87 -17.52
C ARG A 3 11.16 -55.60 -17.24
N PRO A 4 10.59 -54.40 -17.40
CA PRO A 4 11.29 -53.16 -17.09
C PRO A 4 11.72 -53.15 -15.62
N ARG A 5 12.97 -52.75 -15.36
CA ARG A 5 13.51 -52.67 -14.00
C ARG A 5 12.78 -51.53 -13.26
N PRO A 6 12.19 -51.78 -12.08
CA PRO A 6 11.34 -50.81 -11.38
C PRO A 6 12.03 -49.47 -11.09
N ARG A 7 13.36 -49.49 -10.91
CA ARG A 7 14.18 -48.27 -10.72
C ARG A 7 14.17 -47.34 -11.94
N LEU A 8 14.16 -47.91 -13.15
CA LEU A 8 14.10 -47.12 -14.39
C LEU A 8 12.74 -46.44 -14.53
N LEU A 9 11.66 -47.17 -14.21
CA LEU A 9 10.31 -46.61 -14.23
C LEU A 9 10.16 -45.46 -13.24
N LEU A 10 10.66 -45.62 -12.01
CA LEU A 10 10.68 -44.57 -11.00
C LEU A 10 11.48 -43.35 -11.45
N ALA A 11 12.67 -43.54 -12.04
CA ALA A 11 13.48 -42.44 -12.56
C ALA A 11 12.77 -41.68 -13.70
N VAL A 12 12.08 -42.39 -14.59
CA VAL A 12 11.29 -41.78 -15.68
C VAL A 12 10.10 -40.98 -15.11
N LEU A 13 9.36 -41.54 -14.16
CA LEU A 13 8.24 -40.85 -13.52
C LEU A 13 8.69 -39.60 -12.76
N LEU A 14 9.80 -39.68 -12.03
CA LEU A 14 10.39 -38.53 -11.37
C LEU A 14 10.83 -37.47 -12.40
N GLY A 15 11.46 -37.88 -13.50
CA GLY A 15 11.86 -36.98 -14.58
C GLY A 15 10.67 -36.24 -15.21
N ILE A 16 9.57 -36.96 -15.49
CA ILE A 16 8.33 -36.35 -15.99
C ILE A 16 7.77 -35.34 -14.99
N HIS A 17 7.75 -35.70 -13.70
CA HIS A 17 7.26 -34.82 -12.65
C HIS A 17 8.09 -33.54 -12.54
N LEU A 18 9.41 -33.66 -12.54
CA LEU A 18 10.33 -32.52 -12.48
C LEU A 18 10.19 -31.63 -13.73
N ALA A 19 10.09 -32.21 -14.93
CA ALA A 19 9.86 -31.45 -16.15
C ALA A 19 8.54 -30.68 -16.13
N TRP A 20 7.47 -31.30 -15.59
CA TRP A 20 6.18 -30.65 -15.45
C TRP A 20 6.19 -29.50 -14.43
N VAL A 21 6.82 -29.70 -13.27
CA VAL A 21 7.00 -28.64 -12.26
C VAL A 21 7.83 -27.50 -12.83
N ALA A 22 8.95 -27.82 -13.50
CA ALA A 22 9.83 -26.83 -14.12
C ALA A 22 9.15 -26.03 -15.23
N GLY A 23 8.25 -26.64 -16.02
CA GLY A 23 7.48 -25.93 -17.04
C GLY A 23 6.34 -25.08 -16.47
N ARG A 24 5.67 -25.56 -15.41
CA ARG A 24 4.44 -24.94 -14.88
C ARG A 24 4.69 -23.81 -13.88
N VAL A 25 5.65 -23.98 -12.98
CA VAL A 25 5.91 -23.02 -11.90
C VAL A 25 6.31 -21.64 -12.43
N PRO A 26 7.22 -21.51 -13.42
CA PRO A 26 7.58 -20.20 -13.96
C PRO A 26 6.37 -19.51 -14.60
N HIS A 27 5.51 -20.25 -15.31
CA HIS A 27 4.35 -19.65 -15.97
C HIS A 27 3.32 -19.14 -14.96
N ALA A 28 3.02 -19.90 -13.91
CA ALA A 28 2.05 -19.48 -12.90
C ALA A 28 2.53 -18.24 -12.13
N VAL A 29 3.82 -18.21 -11.75
CA VAL A 29 4.41 -17.08 -11.05
C VAL A 29 4.48 -15.85 -11.96
N THR A 30 4.97 -15.99 -13.19
CA THR A 30 5.06 -14.88 -14.15
C THR A 30 3.67 -14.33 -14.50
N ALA A 31 2.70 -15.19 -14.75
CA ALA A 31 1.32 -14.75 -15.02
C ALA A 31 0.73 -13.98 -13.84
N LYS A 32 0.95 -14.46 -12.60
CA LYS A 32 0.53 -13.76 -11.39
C LYS A 32 1.19 -12.38 -11.28
N ARG A 33 2.50 -12.29 -11.52
CA ARG A 33 3.23 -11.01 -11.48
C ARG A 33 2.75 -10.03 -12.56
N ILE A 34 2.49 -10.51 -13.78
CA ILE A 34 1.91 -9.68 -14.84
C ILE A 34 0.53 -9.17 -14.44
N ALA A 35 -0.30 -10.02 -13.81
CA ALA A 35 -1.61 -9.60 -13.34
C ALA A 35 -1.51 -8.55 -12.22
N GLU A 36 -0.60 -8.70 -11.27
CA GLU A 36 -0.33 -7.72 -10.22
C GLU A 36 0.13 -6.37 -10.79
N VAL A 37 1.07 -6.39 -11.75
CA VAL A 37 1.53 -5.18 -12.44
C VAL A 37 0.39 -4.49 -13.17
N ARG A 38 -0.44 -5.23 -13.92
CA ARG A 38 -1.60 -4.66 -14.60
C ARG A 38 -2.63 -4.08 -13.64
N ALA A 39 -2.87 -4.76 -12.52
CA ALA A 39 -3.77 -4.27 -11.49
C ALA A 39 -3.24 -2.93 -10.94
N PHE A 40 -1.95 -2.86 -10.58
CA PHE A 40 -1.30 -1.64 -10.14
C PHE A 40 -1.41 -0.49 -11.16
N GLU A 41 -1.13 -0.78 -12.45
CA GLU A 41 -1.25 0.20 -13.54
C GLU A 41 -2.68 0.70 -13.72
N THR A 42 -3.68 -0.16 -13.49
CA THR A 42 -5.10 0.17 -13.72
C THR A 42 -5.71 0.92 -12.54
N SER A 43 -5.45 0.49 -11.31
CA SER A 43 -6.05 1.07 -10.10
C SER A 43 -5.29 2.29 -9.58
N GLY A 44 -4.01 2.42 -9.93
CA GLY A 44 -3.09 3.35 -9.28
C GLY A 44 -2.57 2.81 -7.95
N ASP A 45 -1.55 3.49 -7.43
CA ASP A 45 -0.81 3.09 -6.23
C ASP A 45 -1.67 3.03 -4.96
N CYS A 46 -2.46 4.06 -4.68
CA CYS A 46 -3.25 4.16 -3.45
C CYS A 46 -4.28 3.05 -3.36
N ALA A 47 -5.07 2.84 -4.41
CA ALA A 47 -6.08 1.78 -4.45
C ALA A 47 -5.44 0.38 -4.45
N PHE A 48 -4.31 0.19 -5.16
CA PHE A 48 -3.64 -1.11 -5.18
C PHE A 48 -3.19 -1.55 -3.77
N TYR A 49 -2.56 -0.65 -3.02
CA TYR A 49 -2.05 -0.96 -1.68
C TYR A 49 -3.11 -0.92 -0.58
N LEU A 50 -4.11 -0.03 -0.70
CA LEU A 50 -5.08 0.20 0.37
C LEU A 50 -6.42 -0.47 0.15
N ASP A 51 -6.79 -0.94 -1.04
CA ASP A 51 -8.08 -1.64 -1.24
C ASP A 51 -7.93 -3.16 -1.44
N GLY A 52 -6.72 -3.63 -1.76
CA GLY A 52 -6.45 -5.04 -2.07
C GLY A 52 -6.44 -6.01 -0.88
N GLU A 53 -6.22 -5.51 0.35
CA GLU A 53 -6.01 -6.34 1.56
C GLU A 53 -7.08 -6.14 2.66
N HIS A 54 -8.29 -5.69 2.33
CA HIS A 54 -9.30 -5.23 3.32
C HIS A 54 -8.85 -4.06 4.18
N LEU A 55 -7.81 -3.38 3.73
CA LEU A 55 -7.47 -2.05 4.18
C LEU A 55 -8.51 -1.08 3.60
N SER A 56 -8.66 0.09 4.20
CA SER A 56 -9.44 1.18 3.61
C SER A 56 -8.77 2.52 3.84
N GLY A 57 -9.03 3.47 2.95
CA GLY A 57 -8.46 4.83 3.01
C GLY A 57 -7.65 5.25 1.79
N ALA A 58 -7.73 4.52 0.68
CA ALA A 58 -7.19 4.95 -0.61
C ALA A 58 -7.65 6.37 -0.97
N ASP A 59 -8.95 6.65 -0.77
CA ASP A 59 -9.54 7.98 -1.02
C ASP A 59 -8.93 9.06 -0.14
N ALA A 60 -8.68 8.79 1.15
CA ALA A 60 -8.08 9.75 2.07
C ALA A 60 -6.65 10.12 1.63
N VAL A 61 -5.84 9.12 1.28
CA VAL A 61 -4.45 9.33 0.81
C VAL A 61 -4.44 10.03 -0.55
N ALA A 62 -5.26 9.59 -1.50
CA ALA A 62 -5.39 10.21 -2.81
C ALA A 62 -5.82 11.68 -2.68
N TRP A 63 -6.80 11.96 -1.82
CA TRP A 63 -7.25 13.31 -1.54
C TRP A 63 -6.12 14.18 -0.99
N VAL A 64 -5.34 13.70 -0.01
CA VAL A 64 -4.20 14.46 0.53
C VAL A 64 -3.18 14.76 -0.57
N ARG A 65 -2.86 13.80 -1.44
CA ARG A 65 -1.91 13.99 -2.53
C ARG A 65 -2.37 15.05 -3.53
N SER A 66 -3.66 15.11 -3.83
CA SER A 66 -4.23 16.07 -4.78
C SER A 66 -4.44 17.46 -4.19
N ASN A 67 -4.57 17.57 -2.86
CA ASN A 67 -4.97 18.83 -2.20
C ASN A 67 -3.87 19.47 -1.33
N THR A 68 -2.68 18.89 -1.29
CA THR A 68 -1.55 19.42 -0.49
C THR A 68 -0.28 19.50 -1.31
N THR A 69 0.63 20.40 -0.94
CA THR A 69 1.94 20.49 -1.57
C THR A 69 2.79 19.28 -1.22
N THR A 70 3.77 18.95 -2.07
CA THR A 70 4.64 17.78 -1.88
C THR A 70 5.59 17.92 -0.69
N ASP A 71 5.92 19.14 -0.29
CA ASP A 71 6.78 19.46 0.85
C ASP A 71 6.02 19.54 2.19
N ALA A 72 4.69 19.38 2.18
CA ALA A 72 3.86 19.53 3.36
C ALA A 72 4.14 18.49 4.46
N ALA A 73 3.86 18.89 5.70
CA ALA A 73 3.71 18.01 6.85
C ALA A 73 2.22 17.65 7.02
N ILE A 74 1.90 16.37 6.89
CA ILE A 74 0.56 15.81 7.10
C ILE A 74 0.51 15.29 8.53
N LEU A 75 -0.49 15.70 9.28
CA LEU A 75 -0.67 15.20 10.64
C LEU A 75 -1.36 13.84 10.61
N PHE A 76 -1.03 12.97 11.54
CA PHE A 76 -1.77 11.73 11.77
C PHE A 76 -2.10 11.51 13.24
N ASP A 77 -3.15 10.74 13.49
CA ASP A 77 -3.59 10.35 14.81
C ASP A 77 -4.18 8.92 14.78
N GLY A 78 -4.35 8.29 15.94
CA GLY A 78 -4.95 6.97 16.07
C GLY A 78 -3.99 5.78 15.92
N ASP A 79 -4.53 4.61 15.55
CA ASP A 79 -3.74 3.37 15.45
C ASP A 79 -2.75 3.44 14.27
N ARG A 80 -1.54 2.95 14.50
CA ARG A 80 -0.47 2.91 13.49
C ARG A 80 -0.47 1.65 12.65
N LYS A 81 -1.34 0.69 12.94
CA LYS A 81 -1.48 -0.57 12.20
C LYS A 81 -2.35 -0.42 10.96
N GLY A 82 -2.31 -1.42 10.07
CA GLY A 82 -3.17 -1.49 8.90
C GLY A 82 -2.84 -0.40 7.88
N SER A 83 -3.84 0.33 7.39
CA SER A 83 -3.66 1.35 6.35
C SER A 83 -2.62 2.43 6.72
N MET A 84 -2.46 2.74 8.00
CA MET A 84 -1.50 3.75 8.46
C MET A 84 -0.04 3.31 8.24
N GLU A 85 0.26 2.01 8.15
CA GLU A 85 1.62 1.50 7.90
C GLU A 85 2.10 1.86 6.48
N PHE A 86 1.16 1.98 5.54
CA PHE A 86 1.44 2.28 4.13
C PHE A 86 1.40 3.79 3.83
N ALA A 87 0.70 4.57 4.65
CA ALA A 87 0.52 6.00 4.44
C ALA A 87 1.84 6.78 4.27
N PRO A 88 2.91 6.57 5.07
CA PRO A 88 4.19 7.27 4.87
C PRO A 88 4.80 7.05 3.48
N PHE A 89 4.74 5.81 2.98
CA PHE A 89 5.27 5.47 1.66
C PHE A 89 4.44 6.12 0.54
N LEU A 90 3.11 6.04 0.64
CA LEU A 90 2.19 6.58 -0.37
C LEU A 90 2.15 8.11 -0.39
N LEU A 91 2.47 8.77 0.73
CA LEU A 91 2.46 10.23 0.84
C LEU A 91 3.81 10.88 0.52
N PHE A 92 4.89 10.10 0.43
CA PHE A 92 6.21 10.61 0.07
C PHE A 92 6.14 11.49 -1.21
N PRO A 93 6.77 12.68 -1.23
CA PRO A 93 7.77 13.19 -0.29
C PRO A 93 7.23 13.98 0.91
N ARG A 94 5.92 13.96 1.15
CA ARG A 94 5.31 14.63 2.31
C ARG A 94 5.76 13.98 3.60
N LEU A 95 5.86 14.76 4.66
CA LEU A 95 6.24 14.26 5.97
C LEU A 95 4.98 13.89 6.76
N LEU A 96 4.89 12.66 7.26
CA LEU A 96 3.82 12.24 8.15
C LEU A 96 4.26 12.46 9.61
N VAL A 97 3.51 13.25 10.38
CA VAL A 97 3.87 13.70 11.73
C VAL A 97 2.76 13.38 12.71
N ASP A 98 3.10 12.84 13.88
CA ASP A 98 2.11 12.57 14.94
C ASP A 98 1.48 13.90 15.39
N ALA A 99 0.15 13.99 15.35
CA ALA A 99 -0.58 15.19 15.69
C ALA A 99 -0.30 15.66 17.13
N ASN A 100 0.00 14.74 18.05
CA ASN A 100 0.30 15.05 19.45
C ASN A 100 1.70 15.65 19.63
N ALA A 101 2.59 15.46 18.66
CA ALA A 101 3.92 16.07 18.66
C ALA A 101 3.92 17.52 18.14
N VAL A 102 2.78 18.03 17.67
CA VAL A 102 2.65 19.35 17.05
C VAL A 102 1.76 20.26 17.90
N PRO A 103 2.29 21.40 18.41
CA PRO A 103 1.50 22.34 19.20
C PRO A 103 0.24 22.81 18.47
N SER A 104 -0.83 23.05 19.22
CA SER A 104 -2.05 23.69 18.69
C SER A 104 -1.71 25.07 18.13
N GLY A 105 -1.99 25.30 16.85
CA GLY A 105 -1.71 26.56 16.16
C GLY A 105 -0.35 26.63 15.46
N ALA A 106 0.49 25.59 15.53
CA ALA A 106 1.68 25.53 14.70
C ALA A 106 1.31 25.53 13.21
N THR A 107 2.04 26.32 12.42
CA THR A 107 1.86 26.43 10.97
C THR A 107 2.90 25.61 10.19
N GLU A 108 3.95 25.14 10.86
CA GLU A 108 5.03 24.35 10.29
C GLU A 108 5.57 23.31 11.28
N HIS A 109 6.24 22.27 10.76
CA HIS A 109 6.97 21.28 11.53
C HIS A 109 8.26 20.90 10.79
N GLY A 110 9.41 21.03 11.44
CA GLY A 110 10.71 20.71 10.81
C GLY A 110 11.00 21.50 9.53
N GLY A 111 10.56 22.77 9.47
CA GLY A 111 10.70 23.64 8.29
C GLY A 111 9.76 23.31 7.13
N ARG A 112 8.75 22.45 7.34
CA ARG A 112 7.74 22.09 6.35
C ARG A 112 6.37 22.66 6.75
N PRO A 113 5.59 23.23 5.82
CA PRO A 113 4.27 23.77 6.13
C PRO A 113 3.32 22.64 6.55
N ILE A 114 2.59 22.82 7.65
CA ILE A 114 1.53 21.88 8.03
C ILE A 114 0.39 22.01 7.02
N ALA A 115 -0.10 20.88 6.53
CA ALA A 115 -1.17 20.85 5.55
C ALA A 115 -2.50 21.33 6.15
N HIS A 116 -3.17 22.20 5.42
CA HIS A 116 -4.48 22.72 5.77
C HIS A 116 -5.44 22.57 4.60
N ALA A 117 -6.73 22.41 4.91
CA ALA A 117 -7.81 22.46 3.94
C ALA A 117 -8.82 23.52 4.35
N GLU A 118 -9.59 24.00 3.39
CA GLU A 118 -10.78 24.80 3.66
C GLU A 118 -12.03 23.95 3.54
N ARG A 119 -12.93 24.05 4.52
CA ARG A 119 -14.26 23.44 4.51
C ARG A 119 -15.25 24.39 5.14
N ASP A 120 -16.35 24.67 4.43
CA ASP A 120 -17.41 25.58 4.90
C ASP A 120 -16.89 26.96 5.34
N GLY A 121 -15.91 27.50 4.59
CA GLY A 121 -15.29 28.81 4.87
C GLY A 121 -14.34 28.83 6.06
N ARG A 122 -13.98 27.66 6.61
CA ARG A 122 -13.04 27.53 7.73
C ARG A 122 -11.80 26.76 7.28
N ARG A 123 -10.63 27.33 7.60
CA ARG A 123 -9.34 26.68 7.40
C ARG A 123 -9.02 25.81 8.62
N ALA A 124 -8.77 24.53 8.39
CA ALA A 124 -8.45 23.55 9.41
C ALA A 124 -7.26 22.68 8.98
N ARG A 125 -6.57 22.09 9.94
CA ARG A 125 -5.44 21.19 9.68
C ARG A 125 -5.95 19.87 9.14
N ILE A 126 -5.25 19.33 8.17
CA ILE A 126 -5.52 18.00 7.64
C ILE A 126 -4.89 16.97 8.58
N VAL A 127 -5.71 16.06 9.10
CA VAL A 127 -5.28 14.96 9.96
C VAL A 127 -5.75 13.64 9.38
N LEU A 128 -4.84 12.70 9.18
CA LEU A 128 -5.16 11.33 8.83
C LEU A 128 -5.37 10.50 10.11
N VAL A 129 -6.54 9.88 10.24
CA VAL A 129 -6.92 9.16 11.46
C VAL A 129 -6.98 7.66 11.18
N GLY A 130 -6.10 6.91 11.83
CA GLY A 130 -6.09 5.45 11.76
C GLY A 130 -7.09 4.83 12.73
N ARG A 131 -7.96 3.94 12.23
CA ARG A 131 -8.95 3.20 13.01
C ARG A 131 -8.90 1.71 12.65
N GLY A 132 -7.95 0.98 13.24
CA GLY A 132 -7.75 -0.44 12.94
C GLY A 132 -7.23 -0.62 11.50
N THR A 133 -8.06 -1.14 10.60
CA THR A 133 -7.71 -1.32 9.18
C THR A 133 -8.18 -0.17 8.28
N SER A 134 -8.82 0.87 8.82
CA SER A 134 -9.25 2.04 8.04
C SER A 134 -8.40 3.27 8.31
N LEU A 135 -8.29 4.12 7.29
CA LEU A 135 -7.68 5.44 7.35
C LEU A 135 -8.67 6.49 6.85
N GLU A 136 -8.98 7.46 7.70
CA GLU A 136 -9.95 8.51 7.44
C GLU A 136 -9.28 9.87 7.41
N LEU A 137 -9.87 10.81 6.65
CA LEU A 137 -9.44 12.20 6.62
C LEU A 137 -10.32 13.02 7.56
N GLU A 138 -9.71 13.66 8.55
CA GLU A 138 -10.38 14.62 9.44
C GLU A 138 -9.77 16.02 9.28
N LEU A 139 -10.61 17.04 9.47
CA LEU A 139 -10.20 18.44 9.52
C LEU A 139 -10.32 18.94 10.97
N ARG A 140 -9.21 19.37 11.57
CA ARG A 140 -9.13 19.75 12.99
C ARG A 140 -8.48 21.12 13.23
#